data_AF-A0A2V9RKI5-F1
#
_entry.id   AF-A0A2V9RKI5-F1
#
_cell.length_a   1.000
_cell.length_b   1.000
_cell.length_c   1.000
_cell.angle_alpha   90.00
_cell.angle_beta   90.00
_cell.angle_gamma   90.00
#
_symmetry.space_group_name_H-M   'P 1'
#
loop_
_entity.id
_entity.type
_entity.pdbx_description
1 polymer ?
#
loop_
_entity_poly.entity_id
_entity_poly.type
_entity_poly.pdbx_seq_one_letter_code
_entity_poly.pdbx_strand_id
1 'polypeptide(L)'
;MGAESANPLSKLDQWEDFVGGRYKEGKSESEFRQYDAEANPRVAEFYRSNHERQTLNYVLGKEKQYFGLTRGRKSVWEAAEYLNTLVDDSDPDTDLTQIEHLLQTSEAIRRDRHPRWMVLVGFIHDLG
;
A
#
# COMPACT_ATOMS: atom_id res chain seq x y z
N MET A 1 31.38 -28.58 7.59
CA MET A 1 30.60 -27.82 8.59
C MET A 1 29.57 -27.03 7.81
N GLY A 2 28.33 -27.52 7.78
CA GLY A 2 27.24 -26.93 6.99
C GLY A 2 26.68 -25.70 7.69
N ALA A 3 26.43 -24.64 6.94
CA ALA A 3 25.73 -23.46 7.43
C ALA A 3 24.26 -23.83 7.68
N GLU A 4 23.84 -23.81 8.94
CA GLU A 4 22.43 -23.85 9.30
C GLU A 4 21.76 -22.59 8.74
N SER A 5 20.78 -22.79 7.86
CA SER A 5 19.87 -21.74 7.42
C SER A 5 19.08 -21.27 8.65
N ALA A 6 19.42 -20.11 9.20
CA ALA A 6 18.64 -19.45 10.21
C ALA A 6 17.27 -19.11 9.62
N ASN A 7 16.28 -19.95 9.88
CA ASN A 7 14.89 -19.64 9.56
C ASN A 7 14.44 -18.57 10.55
N PRO A 8 14.19 -17.31 10.14
CA PRO A 8 13.89 -16.22 11.06
C PRO A 8 12.53 -16.40 11.75
N LEU A 9 11.72 -17.35 11.30
CA LEU A 9 10.42 -17.69 11.88
C LEU A 9 10.49 -19.08 12.50
N SER A 10 10.14 -19.16 13.78
CA SER A 10 10.09 -20.45 14.49
C SER A 10 8.87 -21.27 14.11
N LYS A 11 7.81 -20.61 13.60
CA LYS A 11 6.56 -21.21 13.10
C LYS A 11 5.83 -20.21 12.17
N LEU A 12 4.98 -20.71 11.26
CA LEU A 12 4.23 -19.91 10.25
C LEU A 12 3.11 -19.04 10.87
N ASP A 13 2.52 -19.52 11.97
CA ASP A 13 1.53 -18.82 12.80
C ASP A 13 2.02 -17.47 13.33
N GLN A 14 3.33 -17.29 13.55
CA GLN A 14 3.92 -16.00 13.94
C GLN A 14 3.78 -14.92 12.87
N TRP A 15 3.72 -15.30 11.59
CA TRP A 15 3.46 -14.38 10.49
C TRP A 15 1.97 -14.03 10.42
N GLU A 16 1.09 -15.00 10.62
CA GLU A 16 -0.37 -14.78 10.67
C GLU A 16 -0.75 -13.86 11.85
N ASP A 17 -0.16 -14.06 13.04
CA ASP A 17 -0.38 -13.21 14.21
C ASP A 17 0.14 -11.77 14.00
N PHE A 18 1.28 -11.62 13.33
CA PHE A 18 1.87 -10.32 12.99
C PHE A 18 1.02 -9.54 11.97
N VAL A 19 0.50 -10.24 10.95
CA VAL A 19 -0.39 -9.66 9.93
C VAL A 19 -1.78 -9.36 10.51
N GLY A 20 -2.30 -10.25 11.38
CA GLY A 20 -3.61 -10.10 12.03
C GLY A 20 -3.69 -8.88 12.95
N GLY A 21 -2.59 -8.42 13.55
CA GLY A 21 -2.58 -7.18 14.33
C GLY A 21 -2.74 -5.90 13.49
N ARG A 22 -2.40 -5.96 12.20
CA ARG A 22 -2.49 -4.84 11.24
C ARG A 22 -3.82 -4.82 10.48
N TYR A 23 -4.57 -5.91 10.57
CA TYR A 23 -5.85 -6.10 9.92
C TYR A 23 -6.96 -6.26 10.97
N LYS A 24 -7.90 -5.32 11.02
CA LYS A 24 -9.07 -5.44 11.91
C LYS A 24 -10.16 -6.23 11.19
N GLU A 25 -10.18 -7.55 11.39
CA GLU A 25 -11.31 -8.40 10.98
C GLU A 25 -12.62 -7.92 11.61
N GLY A 26 -13.71 -7.96 10.84
CA GLY A 26 -15.06 -7.71 11.34
C GLY A 26 -15.50 -6.24 11.40
N LYS A 27 -14.74 -5.30 10.82
CA LYS A 27 -15.25 -3.94 10.59
C LYS A 27 -16.51 -3.99 9.71
N SER A 28 -17.56 -3.32 10.16
CA SER A 28 -18.73 -3.00 9.33
C SER A 28 -18.37 -1.96 8.27
N GLU A 29 -19.15 -1.87 7.19
CA GLU A 29 -18.95 -0.88 6.13
C GLU A 29 -18.88 0.55 6.65
N SER A 30 -19.64 0.87 7.70
CA SER A 30 -19.63 2.19 8.36
C SER A 30 -18.36 2.49 9.16
N GLU A 31 -17.52 1.50 9.47
CA GLU A 31 -16.28 1.68 10.23
C GLU A 31 -15.05 1.90 9.33
N PHE A 32 -15.21 1.78 8.02
CA PHE A 32 -14.18 2.13 7.04
C PHE A 32 -14.21 3.61 6.69
N ARG A 33 -13.06 4.14 6.26
CA ARG A 33 -12.91 5.51 5.74
C ARG A 33 -13.39 6.59 6.71
N GLN A 34 -13.02 6.45 7.98
CA GLN A 34 -13.30 7.44 9.02
C GLN A 34 -12.26 8.58 8.98
N TYR A 35 -12.71 9.78 8.64
CA TYR A 35 -11.87 10.98 8.44
C TYR A 35 -11.98 12.01 9.57
N ASP A 36 -12.41 11.57 10.76
CA ASP A 36 -12.43 12.44 11.93
C ASP A 36 -11.00 12.89 12.27
N ALA A 37 -10.80 14.21 12.37
CA ALA A 37 -9.47 14.79 12.53
C ALA A 37 -8.88 14.57 13.93
N GLU A 38 -9.72 14.36 14.95
CA GLU A 38 -9.27 14.05 16.31
C GLU A 38 -8.85 12.58 16.40
N ALA A 39 -9.58 11.68 15.74
CA ALA A 39 -9.27 10.26 15.68
C ALA A 39 -8.09 9.94 14.74
N ASN A 40 -7.91 10.70 13.66
CA ASN A 40 -6.87 10.45 12.66
C ASN A 40 -6.10 11.72 12.25
N PRO A 41 -5.31 12.31 13.17
CA PRO A 41 -4.62 13.58 12.93
C PRO A 41 -3.58 13.50 11.81
N ARG A 42 -2.97 12.33 11.59
CA ARG A 42 -2.03 12.08 10.49
C ARG A 42 -2.70 12.31 9.13
N VAL A 43 -3.83 11.63 8.92
CA VAL A 43 -4.60 11.73 7.68
C VAL A 43 -5.14 13.15 7.49
N ALA A 44 -5.64 13.78 8.55
CA ALA A 44 -6.12 15.17 8.49
C ALA A 44 -5.01 16.16 8.06
N GLU A 45 -3.81 16.06 8.64
CA GLU A 45 -2.68 16.93 8.27
C GLU A 45 -2.15 16.65 6.85
N PHE A 46 -2.18 15.38 6.42
CA PHE A 46 -1.87 15.01 5.03
C PHE A 46 -2.80 15.74 4.06
N TYR A 47 -4.13 15.61 4.25
CA TYR A 47 -5.10 16.25 3.36
C TYR A 47 -5.07 17.78 3.45
N ARG A 48 -4.92 18.36 4.64
CA ARG A 48 -4.74 19.82 4.82
C ARG A 48 -3.57 20.33 3.99
N SER A 49 -2.41 19.68 4.12
CA SER A 49 -1.21 20.05 3.37
C SER A 49 -1.38 19.89 1.86
N ASN A 50 -2.05 18.84 1.42
CA ASN A 50 -2.31 18.59 0.01
C ASN A 50 -3.26 19.66 -0.56
N HIS A 51 -4.37 19.97 0.13
CA HIS A 51 -5.32 20.99 -0.30
C HIS A 51 -4.71 22.39 -0.39
N GLU A 52 -3.79 22.74 0.50
CA GLU A 52 -3.09 24.02 0.48
C GLU A 52 -2.07 24.15 -0.66
N ARG A 53 -1.44 23.04 -1.07
CA ARG A 53 -0.22 23.07 -1.91
C ARG A 53 -0.41 22.54 -3.32
N GLN A 54 -1.45 21.74 -3.57
CA GLN A 54 -1.76 21.17 -4.90
C GLN A 54 -2.35 22.24 -5.83
N THR A 55 -1.50 23.12 -6.34
CA THR A 55 -1.86 24.16 -7.32
C THR A 55 -1.62 23.69 -8.75
N LEU A 56 -2.24 24.35 -9.74
CA LEU A 56 -1.99 24.07 -11.17
C LEU A 56 -0.49 24.15 -11.51
N ASN A 57 0.22 25.15 -10.99
CA ASN A 57 1.66 25.30 -11.21
C ASN A 57 2.43 24.10 -10.63
N TYR A 58 2.08 23.66 -9.41
CA TYR A 58 2.69 22.49 -8.79
C TYR A 58 2.48 21.23 -9.65
N VAL A 59 1.24 20.96 -10.07
CA VAL A 59 0.90 19.77 -10.87
C VAL A 59 1.63 19.78 -12.21
N LEU A 60 1.61 20.88 -12.96
CA LEU A 60 2.34 21.00 -14.23
C LEU A 60 3.86 20.80 -14.04
N GLY A 61 4.40 21.28 -12.91
CA GLY A 61 5.79 21.04 -12.53
C GLY A 61 6.08 19.55 -12.28
N LYS A 62 5.17 18.84 -11.60
CA LYS A 62 5.29 17.39 -11.37
C LYS A 62 5.13 16.58 -12.64
N GLU A 63 4.19 16.92 -13.52
CA GLU A 63 4.06 16.28 -14.84
C GLU A 63 5.37 16.36 -15.62
N LYS A 64 5.94 17.56 -15.74
CA LYS A 64 7.24 17.76 -16.40
C LYS A 64 8.35 16.96 -15.74
N GLN A 65 8.32 16.81 -14.41
CA GLN A 65 9.32 16.07 -13.64
C GLN A 65 9.22 14.55 -13.86
N TYR A 66 8.02 13.99 -13.95
CA TYR A 66 7.79 12.54 -13.89
C TYR A 66 7.51 11.90 -15.26
N PHE A 67 6.90 12.62 -16.21
CA PHE A 67 6.52 12.04 -17.51
C PHE A 67 7.71 11.68 -18.40
N GLY A 68 8.89 12.22 -18.11
CA GLY A 68 10.12 11.83 -18.79
C GLY A 68 10.60 10.41 -18.47
N LEU A 69 10.07 9.77 -17.42
CA LEU A 69 10.41 8.40 -16.98
C LEU A 69 11.93 8.16 -16.83
N THR A 70 12.66 9.19 -16.41
CA THR A 70 14.14 9.17 -16.33
C THR A 70 14.68 8.67 -14.98
N ARG A 71 13.81 8.26 -14.06
CA ARG A 71 14.17 7.89 -12.67
C ARG A 71 14.69 6.46 -12.50
N GLY A 72 14.78 5.71 -13.59
CA GLY A 72 15.30 4.34 -13.60
C GLY A 72 14.28 3.34 -14.13
N ARG A 73 14.71 2.09 -14.25
CA ARG A 73 13.87 0.96 -14.66
C ARG A 73 13.82 -0.05 -13.53
N LYS A 74 12.62 -0.58 -13.29
CA LYS A 74 12.33 -1.65 -12.34
C LYS A 74 11.32 -2.58 -12.99
N SER A 75 11.40 -3.87 -12.68
CA SER A 75 10.27 -4.79 -12.84
C SER A 75 9.16 -4.44 -11.85
N VAL A 76 7.97 -4.99 -12.07
CA VAL A 76 6.81 -4.79 -11.18
C VAL A 76 7.13 -5.22 -9.76
N TRP A 77 7.82 -6.34 -9.58
CA TRP A 77 8.17 -6.85 -8.26
C TRP A 77 9.20 -5.97 -7.55
N GLU A 78 10.25 -5.52 -8.26
CA GLU A 78 11.24 -4.59 -7.70
C GLU A 78 10.61 -3.23 -7.32
N ALA A 79 9.57 -2.79 -8.03
CA ALA A 79 8.82 -1.59 -7.65
C ALA A 79 8.01 -1.82 -6.36
N ALA A 80 7.33 -2.96 -6.23
CA ALA A 80 6.60 -3.31 -5.01
C ALA A 80 7.54 -3.46 -3.79
N GLU A 81 8.70 -4.10 -3.96
CA GLU A 81 9.74 -4.19 -2.92
C GLU A 81 10.28 -2.83 -2.51
N TYR A 82 10.51 -1.93 -3.48
CA TYR A 82 10.94 -0.56 -3.21
C TYR A 82 9.88 0.22 -2.41
N LEU A 83 8.61 0.10 -2.75
CA LEU A 83 7.52 0.78 -2.05
C LEU A 83 7.22 0.16 -0.68
N ASN A 84 7.66 -1.06 -0.40
CA ASN A 84 7.52 -1.69 0.91
C ASN A 84 8.25 -0.95 2.04
N THR A 85 9.12 0.02 1.69
CA THR A 85 9.78 0.92 2.66
C THR A 85 8.95 2.16 3.00
N LEU A 86 7.77 2.32 2.41
CA LEU A 86 6.87 3.45 2.60
C LEU A 86 5.61 3.01 3.33
N VAL A 87 5.04 3.94 4.10
CA VAL A 87 3.73 3.82 4.74
C VAL A 87 2.85 4.91 4.12
N ASP A 88 1.62 4.57 3.76
CA ASP A 88 0.67 5.55 3.23
C ASP A 88 0.06 6.36 4.38
N ASP A 89 0.50 7.60 4.53
CA ASP A 89 0.00 8.51 5.57
C ASP A 89 -1.44 8.99 5.32
N SER A 90 -1.99 8.75 4.13
CA SER A 90 -3.33 9.19 3.71
C SER A 90 -4.44 8.17 3.98
N ASP A 91 -4.09 6.89 4.19
CA ASP A 91 -5.06 5.84 4.44
C ASP A 91 -5.46 5.80 5.93
N PRO A 92 -6.77 5.94 6.26
CA PRO A 92 -7.24 5.90 7.63
C PRO A 92 -7.50 4.48 8.16
N ASP A 93 -7.45 3.46 7.31
CA ASP A 93 -7.91 2.10 7.60
C ASP A 93 -6.78 1.09 7.81
N THR A 94 -5.58 1.36 7.31
CA THR A 94 -4.48 0.40 7.35
C THR A 94 -3.09 1.03 7.38
N ASP A 95 -2.14 0.32 8.00
CA ASP A 95 -0.69 0.57 7.93
C ASP A 95 0.03 -0.67 7.35
N LEU A 96 -0.65 -1.40 6.46
CA LEU A 96 -0.06 -2.56 5.76
C LEU A 96 1.15 -2.13 4.93
N THR A 97 2.07 -3.07 4.74
CA THR A 97 3.15 -2.87 3.79
C THR A 97 2.59 -2.88 2.37
N GLN A 98 3.27 -2.23 1.43
CA GLN A 98 2.76 -2.10 0.07
C GLN A 98 2.49 -3.45 -0.59
N ILE A 99 3.37 -4.44 -0.41
CA ILE A 99 3.17 -5.78 -0.99
C ILE A 99 1.91 -6.45 -0.43
N GLU A 100 1.65 -6.31 0.88
CA GLU A 100 0.46 -6.90 1.52
C GLU A 100 -0.83 -6.30 0.95
N HIS A 101 -0.89 -4.97 0.79
CA HIS A 101 -2.05 -4.28 0.20
C HIS A 101 -2.31 -4.68 -1.25
N LEU A 102 -1.25 -4.74 -2.08
CA LEU A 102 -1.36 -5.17 -3.48
C LEU A 102 -1.82 -6.63 -3.60
N LEU A 103 -1.28 -7.53 -2.76
CA LEU A 103 -1.70 -8.93 -2.71
C LEU A 103 -3.14 -9.05 -2.22
N GLN A 104 -3.54 -8.35 -1.16
CA GLN A 104 -4.90 -8.39 -0.64
C GLN A 104 -5.93 -7.99 -1.72
N THR A 105 -5.66 -6.89 -2.43
CA THR A 105 -6.54 -6.41 -3.51
C THR A 105 -6.61 -7.42 -4.66
N SER A 106 -5.46 -7.89 -5.15
CA SER A 106 -5.40 -8.83 -6.27
C SER A 106 -6.02 -10.20 -5.94
N GLU A 107 -5.81 -10.72 -4.74
CA GLU A 107 -6.34 -12.01 -4.30
C GLU A 107 -7.84 -11.96 -4.01
N ALA A 108 -8.37 -10.83 -3.52
CA ALA A 108 -9.82 -10.64 -3.43
C ALA A 108 -10.47 -10.69 -4.81
N ILE A 109 -9.93 -9.95 -5.78
CA ILE A 109 -10.39 -9.96 -7.18
C ILE A 109 -10.29 -11.38 -7.78
N ARG A 110 -9.21 -12.11 -7.49
CA ARG A 110 -9.02 -13.49 -7.95
C ARG A 110 -10.05 -14.43 -7.35
N ARG A 111 -10.31 -14.32 -6.03
CA ARG A 111 -11.28 -15.14 -5.30
C ARG A 111 -12.70 -14.94 -5.85
N ASP A 112 -13.02 -13.72 -6.28
CA ASP A 112 -14.30 -13.37 -6.89
C ASP A 112 -14.41 -13.81 -8.37
N ARG A 113 -13.40 -14.54 -8.88
CA ARG A 113 -13.35 -15.15 -10.22
C ARG A 113 -13.36 -14.14 -11.37
N HIS A 114 -12.81 -12.95 -11.15
CA HIS A 114 -12.61 -11.98 -12.21
C HIS A 114 -11.52 -12.41 -13.22
N PRO A 115 -11.50 -11.82 -14.42
CA PRO A 115 -10.49 -12.12 -15.43
C PRO A 115 -9.06 -11.83 -14.96
N ARG A 116 -8.09 -12.56 -15.51
CA ARG A 116 -6.66 -12.45 -15.13
C ARG A 116 -6.11 -11.02 -15.22
N TRP A 117 -6.55 -10.23 -16.19
CA TRP A 117 -6.10 -8.85 -16.33
C TRP A 117 -6.57 -7.97 -15.16
N MET A 118 -7.73 -8.25 -14.57
CA MET A 118 -8.27 -7.48 -13.45
C MET A 118 -7.53 -7.82 -12.15
N VAL A 119 -7.14 -9.09 -11.98
CA VAL A 119 -6.24 -9.51 -10.90
C VAL A 119 -4.92 -8.75 -10.99
N LEU A 120 -4.34 -8.64 -12.20
CA LEU A 120 -3.12 -7.87 -12.42
C LEU A 120 -3.33 -6.38 -12.09
N VAL A 121 -4.45 -5.77 -12.49
CA VAL A 121 -4.79 -4.38 -12.13
C VAL A 121 -4.77 -4.19 -10.62
N GLY A 122 -5.39 -5.11 -9.85
CA GLY A 122 -5.33 -5.08 -8.39
C GLY A 122 -3.91 -5.13 -7.84
N PHE A 123 -3.01 -5.88 -8.47
CA PHE A 123 -1.62 -5.99 -8.03
C PHE A 123 -0.75 -4.78 -8.39
N ILE A 124 -1.10 -3.99 -9.41
CA ILE A 124 -0.25 -2.88 -9.88
C ILE A 124 -0.82 -1.49 -9.58
N HIS A 125 -2.01 -1.40 -8.99
CA HIS A 125 -2.77 -0.15 -8.90
C HIS A 125 -2.02 0.97 -8.15
N ASP A 126 -1.35 0.62 -7.05
CA ASP A 126 -0.62 1.57 -6.19
C ASP A 126 0.90 1.43 -6.34
N LEU A 127 1.40 1.24 -7.57
CA LEU A 127 2.85 1.29 -7.87
C LEU A 127 3.34 2.69 -8.32
N GLY A 128 2.54 3.72 -8.07
CA GLY A 128 2.76 5.12 -8.50
C GLY A 128 3.67 5.94 -7.60
#